data_AF-A0A2T9ZGU6-F1
#
_entry.id   AF-A0A2T9ZGU6-F1
#
_cell.length_a   1.000
_cell.length_b   1.000
_cell.length_c   1.000
_cell.angle_alpha   90.00
_cell.angle_beta   90.00
_cell.angle_gamma   90.00
#
_symmetry.space_group_name_H-M   'P 1'
#
loop_
_entity.id
_entity.type
_entity.pdbx_description
1 polymer ?
#
loop_
_entity_poly.entity_id
_entity_poly.type
_entity_poly.pdbx_seq_one_letter_code
_entity_poly.pdbx_strand_id
1 'polypeptide(L)'
;MDDPTNKEINQTSNSGHFDMKQILKANKGNKKKFKKRKIEEYDGLQESFTMDAQDDRFASVYTSSDFAIDPNSKNFKKTKAMENLLNERRKKYSRK
;
A
#
# COMPACT_ATOMS: atom_id res chain seq x y z
N MET A 1 -16.29 7.72 -23.95
CA MET A 1 -16.54 6.53 -23.10
C MET A 1 -15.52 6.61 -21.98
N ASP A 2 -15.85 7.42 -20.98
CA ASP A 2 -14.97 7.67 -19.84
C ASP A 2 -15.18 6.57 -18.81
N ASP A 3 -14.11 5.83 -18.51
CA ASP A 3 -14.08 4.76 -17.52
C ASP A 3 -14.50 5.31 -16.14
N PRO A 4 -15.63 4.86 -15.55
CA PRO A 4 -16.18 5.42 -14.33
C PRO A 4 -15.48 4.92 -13.04
N THR A 5 -14.43 4.12 -13.14
CA THR A 5 -13.83 3.44 -11.96
C THR A 5 -13.01 4.32 -11.03
N ASN A 6 -12.81 5.62 -11.34
CA ASN A 6 -12.08 6.54 -10.46
C ASN A 6 -12.96 7.63 -9.82
N LYS A 7 -14.24 7.31 -9.55
CA LYS A 7 -15.18 8.25 -8.92
C LYS A 7 -15.29 8.01 -7.41
N GLU A 8 -14.65 8.92 -6.66
CA GLU A 8 -15.01 9.37 -5.31
C GLU A 8 -15.35 8.32 -4.24
N ILE A 9 -14.31 7.77 -3.60
CA ILE A 9 -14.37 7.36 -2.19
C ILE A 9 -14.26 8.62 -1.31
N ASN A 10 -15.31 9.43 -1.28
CA ASN A 10 -15.47 10.51 -0.30
C ASN A 10 -16.97 10.66 0.04
N GLN A 11 -17.48 9.73 0.85
CA GLN A 11 -18.78 9.82 1.54
C GLN A 11 -18.61 9.05 2.86
N THR A 12 -18.96 9.49 4.08
CA THR A 12 -19.59 10.70 4.65
C THR A 12 -19.37 10.63 6.18
N SER A 13 -19.44 11.77 6.87
CA SER A 13 -19.59 12.00 8.34
C SER A 13 -18.32 12.28 9.18
N ASN A 14 -18.38 13.46 9.83
CA ASN A 14 -17.32 14.26 10.45
C ASN A 14 -16.59 13.67 11.70
N SER A 15 -16.28 12.38 11.76
CA SER A 15 -15.40 11.82 12.82
C SER A 15 -14.78 10.49 12.36
N GLY A 16 -13.50 10.49 11.95
CA GLY A 16 -12.73 9.24 11.71
C GLY A 16 -12.44 8.86 10.25
N HIS A 17 -12.21 9.80 9.34
CA HIS A 17 -11.87 9.49 7.94
C HIS A 17 -10.44 8.93 7.78
N PHE A 18 -10.31 7.77 7.13
CA PHE A 18 -9.03 7.17 6.77
C PHE A 18 -8.38 7.92 5.60
N ASP A 19 -7.47 8.86 5.90
CA ASP A 19 -6.74 9.58 4.87
C ASP A 19 -5.55 8.76 4.34
N MET A 20 -5.77 8.13 3.19
CA MET A 20 -4.76 7.31 2.50
C MET A 20 -3.50 8.13 2.13
N LYS A 21 -3.63 9.43 1.82
CA LYS A 21 -2.49 10.29 1.48
C LYS A 21 -1.57 10.47 2.69
N GLN A 22 -2.15 10.62 3.87
CA GLN A 22 -1.40 10.76 5.12
C GLN A 22 -0.64 9.47 5.45
N ILE A 23 -1.30 8.33 5.31
CA ILE A 23 -0.72 7.01 5.56
C ILE A 23 0.45 6.74 4.61
N LEU A 24 0.30 7.04 3.32
CA LEU A 24 1.41 6.94 2.36
C LEU A 24 2.59 7.83 2.73
N LYS A 25 2.32 9.06 3.15
CA LYS A 25 3.36 10.03 3.52
C LYS A 25 4.13 9.58 4.76
N ALA A 26 3.45 8.98 5.72
CA ALA A 26 4.06 8.41 6.90
C ALA A 26 4.83 7.11 6.60
N ASN A 27 4.30 6.25 5.71
CA ASN A 27 4.96 5.02 5.25
C ASN A 27 6.30 5.31 4.54
N LYS A 28 6.41 6.44 3.83
CA LYS A 28 7.65 6.89 3.13
C LYS A 28 8.79 7.32 4.08
N GLY A 29 8.61 7.26 5.40
CA GLY A 29 9.73 7.31 6.34
C GLY A 29 10.20 8.71 6.77
N ASN A 30 9.39 9.76 6.59
CA ASN A 30 9.66 11.09 7.16
C ASN A 30 9.47 11.16 8.69
N LYS A 31 9.87 10.10 9.41
CA LYS A 31 9.67 9.90 10.86
C LYS A 31 10.13 11.09 11.71
N LYS A 32 11.19 11.81 11.29
CA LYS A 32 11.73 12.97 12.01
C LYS A 32 10.80 14.20 12.03
N LYS A 33 9.97 14.41 11.00
CA LYS A 33 9.01 15.53 10.96
C LYS A 33 7.65 15.15 11.56
N PHE A 34 7.29 13.87 11.54
CA PHE A 34 6.01 13.38 12.07
C PHE A 34 6.06 13.08 13.57
N LYS A 35 7.21 12.76 14.18
CA LYS A 35 7.29 12.60 15.65
C LYS A 35 6.90 13.86 16.46
N LYS A 36 6.90 15.05 15.86
CA LYS A 36 6.44 16.30 16.49
C LYS A 36 4.93 16.55 16.37
N ARG A 37 4.22 15.89 15.46
CA ARG A 37 2.76 15.92 15.35
C ARG A 37 2.26 14.55 15.75
N LYS A 38 1.74 14.44 16.98
CA LYS A 38 1.30 13.20 17.63
C LYS A 38 0.90 12.11 16.63
N ILE A 39 1.60 10.99 16.68
CA ILE A 39 1.31 9.78 15.91
C ILE A 39 -0.13 9.28 16.20
N GLU A 40 -0.68 9.64 17.37
CA GLU A 40 -2.08 9.46 17.77
C GLU A 40 -3.10 10.05 16.77
N GLU A 41 -2.72 11.03 15.94
CA GLU A 41 -3.61 11.67 14.96
C GLU A 41 -3.71 10.88 13.63
N TYR A 42 -2.83 9.88 13.42
CA TYR A 42 -2.90 8.98 12.27
C TYR A 42 -3.51 7.64 12.70
N ASP A 43 -4.82 7.66 12.96
CA ASP A 43 -5.65 6.55 13.46
C ASP A 43 -5.68 5.28 12.55
N GLY A 44 -4.79 5.18 11.57
CA GLY A 44 -4.68 4.06 10.64
C GLY A 44 -3.26 3.58 10.35
N LEU A 45 -2.20 4.21 10.88
CA LEU A 45 -0.82 3.78 10.64
C LEU A 45 -0.28 2.94 11.80
N GLN A 46 -0.22 1.63 11.60
CA GLN A 46 0.41 0.70 12.54
C GLN A 46 1.89 0.52 12.21
N GLU A 47 2.79 1.01 13.07
CA GLU A 47 4.25 0.85 12.85
C GLU A 47 4.72 -0.61 12.95
N SER A 48 4.03 -1.42 13.77
CA SER A 48 4.37 -2.83 14.01
C SER A 48 3.77 -3.79 12.98
N PHE A 49 2.89 -3.31 12.11
CA PHE A 49 2.26 -4.17 11.11
C PHE A 49 3.27 -4.60 10.04
N THR A 50 3.37 -5.91 9.84
CA THR A 50 4.20 -6.51 8.78
C THR A 50 3.35 -7.52 8.03
N MET A 51 3.28 -7.35 6.71
CA MET A 51 2.52 -8.25 5.83
C MET A 51 3.35 -9.49 5.50
N ASP A 52 2.74 -10.67 5.58
CA ASP A 52 3.32 -11.92 5.11
C ASP A 52 3.18 -12.03 3.59
N ALA A 53 4.31 -12.02 2.88
CA ALA A 53 4.36 -12.13 1.42
C ALA A 53 4.26 -13.58 0.93
N GLN A 54 4.34 -14.59 1.81
CA GLN A 54 4.18 -16.01 1.45
C GLN A 54 2.74 -16.50 1.55
N ASP A 55 1.84 -15.68 2.09
CA ASP A 55 0.44 -16.05 2.25
C ASP A 55 -0.19 -16.39 0.89
N ASP A 56 -0.84 -17.54 0.80
CA ASP A 56 -1.44 -18.08 -0.43
C ASP A 56 -2.50 -17.15 -1.04
N ARG A 57 -3.10 -16.27 -0.23
CA ARG A 57 -4.03 -15.23 -0.73
C ARG A 57 -3.36 -14.27 -1.72
N PHE A 58 -2.04 -14.14 -1.68
CA PHE A 58 -1.27 -13.34 -2.63
C PHE A 58 -0.69 -14.15 -3.80
N ALA A 59 -0.96 -15.45 -3.89
CA ALA A 59 -0.39 -16.31 -4.95
C ALA A 59 -0.67 -15.76 -6.36
N SER A 60 -1.88 -15.27 -6.61
CA SER A 60 -2.30 -14.71 -7.90
C SER A 60 -1.49 -13.49 -8.34
N VAL A 61 -0.95 -12.72 -7.39
CA VAL A 61 -0.08 -11.56 -7.67
C VAL A 61 1.24 -11.99 -8.31
N TYR A 62 1.69 -13.22 -8.04
CA TYR A 62 2.93 -13.77 -8.56
C TYR A 62 2.75 -14.56 -9.86
N THR A 63 1.55 -15.10 -10.11
CA THR A 63 1.31 -16.06 -11.20
C THR A 63 0.43 -15.52 -12.31
N SER A 64 -0.56 -14.67 -12.00
CA SER A 64 -1.52 -14.17 -12.97
C SER A 64 -1.19 -12.75 -13.43
N SER A 65 -1.32 -12.49 -14.74
CA SER A 65 -1.05 -11.18 -15.33
C SER A 65 -2.05 -10.11 -14.85
N ASP A 66 -3.30 -10.50 -14.59
CA ASP A 66 -4.37 -9.57 -14.21
C ASP A 66 -4.12 -8.88 -12.86
N PHE A 67 -3.32 -9.52 -12.00
CA PHE A 67 -2.95 -9.01 -10.68
C PHE A 67 -1.48 -8.62 -10.58
N ALA A 68 -0.76 -8.56 -11.70
CA ALA A 68 0.66 -8.26 -11.70
C ALA A 68 0.93 -6.81 -11.26
N ILE A 69 1.82 -6.64 -10.28
CA ILE A 69 2.23 -5.32 -9.81
C ILE A 69 3.22 -4.71 -10.80
N ASP A 70 2.79 -3.67 -11.51
CA ASP A 70 3.63 -2.87 -12.42
C ASP A 70 4.10 -1.55 -11.76
N PRO A 71 5.41 -1.38 -11.51
CA PRO A 71 5.98 -0.13 -11.00
C PRO A 71 5.76 1.10 -11.90
N ASN A 72 5.48 0.91 -13.18
CA ASN A 72 5.25 2.00 -14.14
C ASN A 72 3.79 2.48 -14.17
N SER A 73 2.87 1.77 -13.49
CA SER A 73 1.47 2.18 -13.39
C SER A 73 1.30 3.38 -12.45
N LYS A 74 0.45 4.34 -12.83
CA LYS A 74 0.09 5.50 -11.97
C LYS A 74 -0.55 5.08 -10.64
N ASN A 75 -1.16 3.90 -10.62
CA ASN A 75 -1.83 3.34 -9.46
C ASN A 75 -0.83 2.70 -8.49
N PHE A 76 0.41 2.44 -8.91
CA PHE A 76 1.43 1.88 -8.05
C PHE A 76 1.81 2.87 -6.93
N LYS A 77 1.62 2.44 -5.68
CA LYS A 77 2.09 3.16 -4.48
C LYS A 77 3.22 2.37 -3.85
N LYS A 78 4.41 2.98 -3.83
CA LYS A 78 5.63 2.40 -3.24
C LYS A 78 5.54 2.38 -1.71
N THR A 79 4.81 1.41 -1.18
CA THR A 79 4.71 1.12 0.26
C THR A 79 5.65 -0.03 0.63
N LYS A 80 6.02 -0.14 1.91
CA LYS A 80 6.85 -1.24 2.42
C LYS A 80 6.27 -2.63 2.09
N ALA A 81 4.94 -2.77 2.18
CA ALA A 81 4.24 -4.01 1.84
C ALA A 81 4.36 -4.34 0.34
N MET A 82 4.19 -3.34 -0.53
CA MET A 82 4.31 -3.52 -1.98
C MET A 82 5.74 -3.88 -2.41
N GLU A 83 6.74 -3.29 -1.76
CA GLU A 83 8.14 -3.67 -1.95
C GLU A 83 8.42 -5.12 -1.53
N ASN A 84 7.83 -5.57 -0.42
CA ASN A 84 7.96 -6.96 0.02
C ASN A 84 7.39 -7.94 -1.02
N LEU A 85 6.21 -7.68 -1.59
CA LEU A 85 5.63 -8.50 -2.65
C LEU A 85 6.53 -8.55 -3.89
N LEU A 86 7.05 -7.40 -4.33
CA LEU A 86 7.97 -7.34 -5.47
C LEU A 86 9.27 -8.11 -5.23
N ASN A 87 9.83 -8.02 -4.01
CA ASN A 87 11.03 -8.76 -3.64
C ASN A 87 10.76 -10.26 -3.59
N GLU A 88 9.62 -10.68 -3.06
CA GLU A 88 9.27 -12.09 -3.02
C GLU A 88 9.03 -12.66 -4.42
N ARG A 89 8.36 -11.90 -5.29
CA ARG A 89 8.21 -12.22 -6.71
C ARG A 89 9.58 -12.47 -7.36
N ARG A 90 10.53 -11.55 -7.19
CA ARG A 90 11.90 -11.70 -7.72
C ARG A 90 12.59 -12.96 -7.20
N LYS A 91 12.48 -13.25 -5.90
CA LYS A 91 13.05 -14.48 -5.31
C LYS A 91 12.43 -15.75 -5.89
N LYS A 92 11.12 -15.77 -6.16
CA LYS A 92 10.47 -16.93 -6.79
C LYS A 92 10.96 -17.15 -8.22
N TYR A 93 11.17 -16.07 -8.99
CA TYR A 93 11.70 -16.17 -10.36
C TYR A 93 13.20 -16.47 -10.41
N SER A 94 14.01 -16.01 -9.45
CA SER A 94 15.46 -16.26 -9.45
C SER A 94 15.83 -17.67 -9.01
N ARG A 95 14.94 -18.39 -8.32
CA ARG A 95 15.13 -19.78 -7.89
C ARG A 95 14.73 -20.80 -8.96
N LYS A 96 14.14 -20.34 -10.06
CA LYS A 96 13.74 -21.16 -11.20
C LYS A 96 14.84 -21.13 -12.25
#